data_AF-A0A2N1UCF4-F1
#
_entry.id   AF-A0A2N1UCF4-F1
#
_cell.length_a   1.000
_cell.length_b   1.000
_cell.length_c   1.000
_cell.angle_alpha   90.00
_cell.angle_beta   90.00
_cell.angle_gamma   90.00
#
_symmetry.space_group_name_H-M   'P 1'
#
loop_
_entity.id
_entity.type
_entity.pdbx_description
1 polymer ?
#
loop_
_entity_poly.entity_id
_entity_poly.type
_entity_poly.pdbx_seq_one_letter_code
_entity_poly.pdbx_strand_id
1 'polypeptide(L)'
;MIQARHKGFTMLELVIGFFLVTGVSMMFFQVMHRFRKESTFNSENYLASSLVEKVLEQCYQESQLNPHGMKAIGLADADGAPYEVSTGITDRETVFFSNPGITETRTPDLHQVLKDNYVLSVETVREDGFYDVEASFKWKAETGKGQTLSSSRVFSFTGEKEVLTTWSMTDDEVRDRLVKDIFNDPGANLGAKVSSIGAQTMLVHIGHIFYSSIDCLRSPDFKQRLQQAETLEANTQTDSDQFLLCSQLYFDMARDLLHLMMSMQPHIKAAADNISFLPNMQLPERFIAESRIARGGLYYRQLRRIFLNCLLKLSERYEKQLRHADLQKRQRLLVGRLFNINRILYANRAYSEEISPAVIEARYEKLLDITQNYFRDKDPSIFRMAAQERGFIANNSLPQNFFVLRLTGKLFKEIDDYVNVLD
;
A
#
# COMPACT_ATOMS: atom_id res chain seq x y z
N MET A 1 -29.65 -71.46 -57.83
CA MET A 1 -30.34 -72.34 -56.85
C MET A 1 -29.49 -72.38 -55.59
N ILE A 2 -29.76 -71.51 -54.61
CA ILE A 2 -29.32 -71.68 -53.21
C ILE A 2 -30.57 -71.36 -52.39
N GLN A 3 -31.22 -72.41 -51.90
CA GLN A 3 -32.36 -72.30 -50.99
C GLN A 3 -31.87 -71.64 -49.69
N ALA A 4 -32.38 -70.46 -49.39
CA ALA A 4 -32.30 -69.91 -48.04
C ALA A 4 -33.12 -70.82 -47.12
N ARG A 5 -32.43 -71.69 -46.37
CA ARG A 5 -33.03 -72.51 -45.32
C ARG A 5 -33.52 -71.56 -44.21
N HIS A 6 -34.81 -71.23 -44.21
CA HIS A 6 -35.45 -70.63 -43.04
C HIS A 6 -35.49 -71.70 -41.92
N LYS A 7 -34.44 -71.73 -41.09
CA LYS A 7 -34.53 -72.33 -39.76
C LYS A 7 -35.33 -71.35 -38.92
N GLY A 8 -36.58 -71.69 -38.59
CA GLY A 8 -37.32 -70.97 -37.58
C GLY A 8 -36.56 -71.05 -36.26
N PHE A 9 -36.27 -69.89 -35.67
CA PHE A 9 -35.63 -69.83 -34.35
C PHE A 9 -36.52 -70.54 -33.33
N THR A 10 -35.91 -71.38 -32.49
CA THR A 10 -36.64 -71.97 -31.38
C THR A 10 -36.96 -70.87 -30.36
N MET A 11 -38.12 -70.94 -29.69
CA MET A 11 -38.51 -69.93 -28.70
C MET A 11 -37.43 -69.73 -27.62
N LEU A 12 -36.68 -70.80 -27.30
CA LEU A 12 -35.53 -70.78 -26.40
C LEU A 12 -34.38 -69.88 -26.91
N GLU A 13 -34.02 -69.96 -28.20
CA GLU A 13 -32.96 -69.12 -28.79
C GLU A 13 -33.36 -67.64 -28.83
N LEU A 14 -34.63 -67.34 -29.09
CA LEU A 14 -35.15 -65.97 -29.01
C LEU A 14 -35.12 -65.43 -27.58
N VAL A 15 -35.48 -66.27 -26.60
CA VAL A 15 -35.43 -65.89 -25.17
C VAL A 15 -33.98 -65.68 -24.71
N ILE A 16 -33.05 -66.56 -25.07
CA ILE A 16 -31.61 -66.42 -24.76
C ILE A 16 -31.05 -65.16 -25.42
N GLY A 17 -31.36 -64.93 -26.70
CA GLY A 17 -30.96 -63.72 -27.43
C GLY A 17 -31.51 -62.45 -26.77
N PHE A 18 -32.77 -62.45 -26.33
CA PHE A 18 -33.38 -61.33 -25.62
C PHE A 18 -32.74 -61.08 -24.25
N PHE A 19 -32.42 -62.14 -23.48
CA PHE A 19 -31.72 -62.01 -22.21
C PHE A 19 -30.31 -61.46 -22.37
N LEU A 20 -29.57 -61.89 -23.41
CA LEU A 20 -28.24 -61.35 -23.71
C LEU A 20 -28.30 -59.87 -24.11
N VAL A 21 -29.22 -59.49 -24.99
CA VAL A 21 -29.38 -58.09 -25.41
C VAL A 21 -29.82 -57.21 -24.23
N THR A 22 -30.74 -57.68 -23.40
CA THR A 22 -31.21 -56.94 -22.22
C THR A 22 -30.11 -56.81 -21.17
N GLY A 23 -29.33 -57.87 -20.92
CA GLY A 23 -28.21 -57.86 -19.99
C GLY A 23 -27.10 -56.91 -20.42
N VAL A 24 -26.69 -56.96 -21.70
CA VAL A 24 -25.68 -56.05 -22.26
C VAL A 24 -26.19 -54.60 -22.25
N SER A 25 -27.46 -54.37 -22.60
CA SER A 25 -28.06 -53.03 -22.55
C SER A 25 -28.08 -52.49 -21.12
N MET A 26 -28.43 -53.31 -20.14
CA MET A 26 -28.48 -52.89 -18.73
C MET A 26 -27.09 -52.56 -18.18
N MET A 27 -26.07 -53.36 -18.52
CA MET A 27 -24.67 -53.03 -18.20
C MET A 27 -24.23 -51.73 -18.88
N PHE A 28 -24.55 -51.56 -20.17
CA PHE A 28 -24.24 -50.34 -20.91
C PHE A 28 -24.90 -49.09 -20.30
N PHE A 29 -26.20 -49.18 -19.93
CA PHE A 29 -26.90 -48.07 -19.27
C PHE A 29 -26.32 -47.75 -17.89
N GLN A 30 -25.93 -48.75 -17.10
CA GLN A 30 -25.28 -48.52 -15.80
C GLN A 30 -23.92 -47.83 -15.97
N VAL A 31 -23.13 -48.26 -16.96
CA VAL A 31 -21.83 -47.65 -17.27
C VAL A 31 -22.00 -46.23 -17.79
N MET A 32 -22.92 -45.99 -18.72
CA MET A 32 -23.25 -44.65 -19.23
C MET A 32 -23.74 -43.71 -18.13
N HIS A 33 -24.56 -44.21 -17.21
CA HIS A 33 -25.05 -43.43 -16.08
C HIS A 33 -23.92 -43.09 -15.09
N ARG A 34 -22.97 -44.00 -14.85
CA ARG A 34 -21.76 -43.71 -14.06
C ARG A 34 -20.87 -42.67 -14.74
N PHE A 35 -20.61 -42.81 -16.05
CA PHE A 35 -19.84 -41.85 -16.82
C PHE A 35 -20.48 -40.45 -16.82
N ARG A 36 -21.81 -40.36 -16.97
CA ARG A 36 -22.52 -39.09 -16.89
C ARG A 36 -22.36 -38.44 -15.51
N LYS A 37 -22.48 -39.23 -14.44
CA LYS A 37 -22.27 -38.74 -13.06
C LYS A 37 -20.85 -38.25 -12.83
N GLU A 38 -19.85 -39.01 -13.28
CA GLU A 38 -18.44 -38.64 -13.16
C GLU A 38 -18.10 -37.38 -13.96
N SER A 39 -18.58 -37.27 -15.20
CA SER A 39 -18.41 -36.08 -16.03
C SER A 39 -19.08 -34.84 -15.42
N THR A 40 -20.25 -35.00 -14.82
CA THR A 40 -20.97 -33.90 -14.16
C THR A 40 -20.21 -33.44 -12.92
N PHE A 41 -19.81 -34.37 -12.06
CA PHE A 41 -19.01 -34.08 -10.86
C PHE A 41 -17.67 -33.39 -11.20
N ASN A 42 -16.98 -33.84 -12.24
CA ASN A 42 -15.73 -33.21 -12.69
C ASN A 42 -15.96 -31.76 -13.16
N SER A 43 -17.07 -31.49 -13.85
CA SER A 43 -17.42 -30.14 -14.28
C SER A 43 -17.78 -29.22 -13.11
N GLU A 44 -18.52 -29.74 -12.12
CA GLU A 44 -18.89 -29.02 -10.90
C GLU A 44 -17.66 -28.71 -10.05
N ASN A 45 -16.73 -29.66 -9.94
CA ASN A 45 -15.48 -29.50 -9.22
C ASN A 45 -14.57 -28.47 -9.93
N TYR A 46 -14.48 -28.51 -11.26
CA TYR A 46 -13.73 -27.50 -12.02
C TYR A 46 -14.30 -26.09 -11.82
N LEU A 47 -15.63 -25.94 -11.85
CA LEU A 47 -16.30 -24.68 -11.57
C LEU A 47 -16.00 -24.20 -10.14
N ALA A 48 -16.11 -25.08 -9.14
CA ALA A 48 -15.81 -24.77 -7.75
C ALA A 48 -14.37 -24.29 -7.58
N SER A 49 -13.40 -25.03 -8.14
CA SER A 49 -11.97 -24.67 -8.06
C SER A 49 -11.68 -23.34 -8.74
N SER A 50 -12.25 -23.08 -9.91
CA SER A 50 -12.08 -21.78 -10.61
C SER A 50 -12.65 -20.61 -9.79
N LEU A 51 -13.78 -20.81 -9.10
CA LEU A 51 -14.35 -19.79 -8.23
C LEU A 51 -13.51 -19.56 -6.97
N VAL A 52 -12.93 -20.62 -6.37
CA VAL A 52 -11.97 -20.48 -5.25
C VAL A 52 -10.76 -19.66 -5.69
N GLU A 53 -10.16 -19.99 -6.83
CA GLU A 53 -9.00 -19.27 -7.36
C GLU A 53 -9.32 -17.80 -7.60
N LYS A 54 -10.51 -17.48 -8.12
CA LYS A 54 -10.96 -16.10 -8.29
C LYS A 54 -11.06 -15.32 -6.98
N VAL A 55 -11.57 -15.95 -5.91
CA VAL A 55 -11.63 -15.32 -4.58
C VAL A 55 -10.23 -15.01 -4.06
N LEU A 56 -9.31 -15.98 -4.13
CA LEU A 56 -7.92 -15.80 -3.68
C LEU A 56 -7.18 -14.77 -4.52
N GLU A 57 -7.38 -14.76 -5.84
CA GLU A 57 -6.80 -13.76 -6.73
C GLU A 57 -7.28 -12.35 -6.37
N GLN A 58 -8.58 -12.18 -6.09
CA GLN A 58 -9.11 -10.88 -5.67
C GLN A 58 -8.53 -10.44 -4.33
N CYS A 59 -8.42 -11.33 -3.33
CA CYS A 59 -7.74 -11.02 -2.07
C CYS A 59 -6.31 -10.52 -2.32
N TYR A 60 -5.57 -11.20 -3.20
CA TYR A 60 -4.23 -10.81 -3.57
C TYR A 60 -4.19 -9.43 -4.27
N GLN A 61 -5.03 -9.22 -5.28
CA GLN A 61 -5.11 -7.97 -6.04
C GLN A 61 -5.47 -6.75 -5.17
N GLU A 62 -6.31 -6.94 -4.15
CA GLU A 62 -6.66 -5.92 -3.16
C GLU A 62 -5.47 -5.56 -2.28
N SER A 63 -4.80 -6.58 -1.71
CA SER A 63 -3.65 -6.37 -0.82
C SER A 63 -2.46 -5.71 -1.50
N GLN A 64 -2.25 -5.96 -2.80
CA GLN A 64 -1.19 -5.34 -3.58
C GLN A 64 -1.39 -3.82 -3.72
N LEU A 65 -2.65 -3.38 -3.83
CA LEU A 65 -2.99 -1.98 -4.03
C LEU A 65 -3.18 -1.24 -2.71
N ASN A 66 -3.75 -1.94 -1.73
CA ASN A 66 -4.22 -1.37 -0.49
C ASN A 66 -3.78 -2.22 0.71
N PRO A 67 -2.97 -1.68 1.65
CA PRO A 67 -2.56 -2.42 2.85
C PRO A 67 -3.76 -2.80 3.73
N HIS A 68 -4.89 -2.09 3.60
CA HIS A 68 -6.16 -2.40 4.27
C HIS A 68 -7.14 -3.16 3.35
N GLY A 69 -6.62 -3.87 2.35
CA GLY A 69 -7.39 -4.59 1.34
C GLY A 69 -8.36 -5.61 1.94
N MET A 70 -7.93 -6.38 2.96
CA MET A 70 -8.80 -7.37 3.63
C MET A 70 -10.01 -6.71 4.32
N LYS A 71 -9.80 -5.55 4.96
CA LYS A 71 -10.89 -4.73 5.52
C LYS A 71 -11.81 -4.19 4.42
N ALA A 72 -11.26 -3.79 3.28
CA ALA A 72 -12.04 -3.25 2.16
C ALA A 72 -12.97 -4.30 1.52
N ILE A 73 -12.62 -5.59 1.61
CA ILE A 73 -13.44 -6.70 1.13
C ILE A 73 -14.28 -7.38 2.22
N GLY A 74 -14.19 -6.90 3.48
CA GLY A 74 -14.98 -7.42 4.60
C GLY A 74 -14.46 -8.73 5.21
N LEU A 75 -13.20 -9.08 4.98
CA LEU A 75 -12.54 -10.24 5.61
C LEU A 75 -11.80 -9.88 6.91
N ALA A 76 -11.73 -8.60 7.26
CA ALA A 76 -11.16 -8.14 8.52
C ALA A 76 -11.89 -6.90 9.05
N ASP A 77 -11.86 -6.73 10.37
CA ASP A 77 -12.50 -5.62 11.08
C ASP A 77 -11.67 -4.33 11.05
N ALA A 78 -12.07 -3.35 11.87
CA ALA A 78 -11.37 -2.07 11.93
C ALA A 78 -9.94 -2.16 12.47
N ASP A 79 -9.68 -3.12 13.37
CA ASP A 79 -8.41 -3.38 14.06
C ASP A 79 -7.56 -4.44 13.32
N GLY A 80 -8.10 -4.98 12.21
CA GLY A 80 -7.50 -6.02 11.41
C GLY A 80 -7.66 -7.41 12.01
N ALA A 81 -8.62 -7.62 12.92
CA ALA A 81 -9.02 -8.95 13.34
C ALA A 81 -9.79 -9.62 12.20
N PRO A 82 -9.47 -10.88 11.87
CA PRO A 82 -10.08 -11.56 10.74
C PRO A 82 -11.55 -11.93 10.98
N TYR A 83 -12.31 -12.02 9.89
CA TYR A 83 -13.66 -12.57 9.89
C TYR A 83 -13.70 -13.91 9.16
N GLU A 84 -14.54 -14.81 9.66
CA GLU A 84 -15.00 -15.97 8.91
C GLU A 84 -16.27 -15.59 8.14
N VAL A 85 -16.27 -15.82 6.83
CA VAL A 85 -17.41 -15.53 5.96
C VAL A 85 -17.96 -16.85 5.45
N SER A 86 -19.25 -17.12 5.71
CA SER A 86 -19.97 -18.25 5.11
C SER A 86 -21.26 -17.74 4.46
N THR A 87 -21.30 -17.69 3.12
CA THR A 87 -22.37 -17.02 2.37
C THR A 87 -22.68 -17.73 1.04
N GLY A 88 -23.81 -17.38 0.43
CA GLY A 88 -24.09 -17.72 -0.96
C GLY A 88 -23.17 -16.97 -1.92
N ILE A 89 -23.17 -17.40 -3.18
CA ILE A 89 -22.36 -16.82 -4.28
C ILE A 89 -23.11 -15.72 -5.03
N THR A 90 -24.41 -15.60 -4.80
CA THR A 90 -25.29 -14.72 -5.56
C THR A 90 -25.19 -13.26 -5.12
N ASP A 91 -25.75 -12.39 -5.96
CA ASP A 91 -25.62 -10.93 -5.88
C ASP A 91 -25.63 -10.33 -4.46
N ARG A 92 -24.68 -9.41 -4.26
CA ARG A 92 -24.57 -8.48 -3.12
C ARG A 92 -24.29 -9.11 -1.75
N GLU A 93 -24.23 -10.44 -1.63
CA GLU A 93 -23.84 -11.10 -0.38
C GLU A 93 -22.32 -11.00 -0.14
N THR A 94 -21.53 -11.07 -1.21
CA THR A 94 -20.07 -10.92 -1.13
C THR A 94 -19.51 -10.03 -2.24
N VAL A 95 -18.35 -9.42 -1.96
CA VAL A 95 -17.71 -8.51 -2.90
C VAL A 95 -17.09 -9.23 -4.09
N PHE A 96 -16.78 -10.53 -3.95
CA PHE A 96 -16.00 -11.31 -4.92
C PHE A 96 -16.72 -11.51 -6.27
N PHE A 97 -18.05 -11.56 -6.23
CA PHE A 97 -18.90 -11.80 -7.40
C PHE A 97 -19.72 -10.57 -7.81
N SER A 98 -19.35 -9.39 -7.30
CA SER A 98 -20.09 -8.15 -7.57
C SER A 98 -19.81 -7.53 -8.94
N ASN A 99 -18.67 -7.83 -9.58
CA ASN A 99 -18.26 -7.21 -10.84
C ASN A 99 -17.46 -8.15 -11.77
N PRO A 100 -18.01 -8.58 -12.92
CA PRO A 100 -19.43 -8.48 -13.27
C PRO A 100 -20.29 -9.33 -12.31
N GLY A 101 -21.43 -8.76 -11.90
CA GLY A 101 -22.41 -9.43 -11.04
C GLY A 101 -22.91 -10.77 -11.62
N ILE A 102 -22.99 -11.80 -10.80
CA ILE A 102 -23.75 -13.02 -11.10
C ILE A 102 -25.18 -12.75 -10.67
N THR A 103 -26.05 -12.44 -11.64
CA THR A 103 -27.42 -11.95 -11.40
C THR A 103 -28.46 -12.78 -12.14
N GLU A 104 -29.71 -12.82 -11.64
CA GLU A 104 -30.84 -13.45 -12.33
C GLU A 104 -31.07 -12.86 -13.74
N THR A 105 -30.74 -11.58 -13.94
CA THR A 105 -31.00 -10.88 -15.21
C THR A 105 -29.87 -11.01 -16.23
N ARG A 106 -28.62 -11.08 -15.77
CA ARG A 106 -27.42 -11.05 -16.63
C ARG A 106 -26.87 -12.45 -16.87
N THR A 107 -27.03 -13.35 -15.91
CA THR A 107 -26.51 -14.73 -15.94
C THR A 107 -27.52 -15.67 -15.29
N PRO A 108 -28.76 -15.79 -15.82
CA PRO A 108 -29.85 -16.52 -15.17
C PRO A 108 -29.48 -17.98 -14.84
N ASP A 109 -28.89 -18.69 -15.80
CA ASP A 109 -28.56 -20.11 -15.65
C ASP A 109 -27.48 -20.34 -14.59
N LEU A 110 -26.39 -19.56 -14.64
CA LEU A 110 -25.30 -19.63 -13.67
C LEU A 110 -25.78 -19.18 -12.27
N HIS A 111 -26.62 -18.15 -12.21
CA HIS A 111 -27.17 -17.65 -10.96
C HIS A 111 -28.00 -18.74 -10.26
N GLN A 112 -28.90 -19.40 -10.97
CA GLN A 112 -29.74 -20.46 -10.37
C GLN A 112 -28.90 -21.63 -9.87
N VAL A 113 -27.92 -22.08 -10.68
CA VAL A 113 -27.04 -23.20 -10.31
C VAL A 113 -26.23 -22.89 -9.05
N LEU A 114 -25.65 -21.68 -8.95
CA LEU A 114 -24.81 -21.31 -7.82
C LEU A 114 -25.64 -21.06 -6.55
N LYS A 115 -26.81 -20.42 -6.67
CA LYS A 115 -27.72 -20.13 -5.55
C LYS A 115 -28.17 -21.38 -4.80
N ASP A 116 -28.57 -22.40 -5.56
CA ASP A 116 -29.23 -23.57 -4.97
C ASP A 116 -28.23 -24.61 -4.46
N ASN A 117 -27.03 -24.63 -5.05
CA ASN A 117 -26.11 -25.74 -4.90
C ASN A 117 -24.80 -25.39 -4.21
N TYR A 118 -24.33 -24.13 -4.21
CA TYR A 118 -22.98 -23.79 -3.74
C TYR A 118 -22.97 -22.80 -2.56
N VAL A 119 -22.02 -22.99 -1.64
CA VAL A 119 -21.75 -22.10 -0.50
C VAL A 119 -20.26 -21.79 -0.43
N LEU A 120 -19.91 -20.50 -0.34
CA LEU A 120 -18.55 -20.02 -0.10
C LEU A 120 -18.27 -20.01 1.40
N SER A 121 -17.12 -20.53 1.82
CA SER A 121 -16.52 -20.28 3.12
C SER A 121 -15.16 -19.62 2.93
N VAL A 122 -14.89 -18.52 3.61
CA VAL A 122 -13.56 -17.90 3.67
C VAL A 122 -13.16 -17.76 5.13
N GLU A 123 -12.06 -18.40 5.48
CA GLU A 123 -11.41 -18.29 6.79
C GLU A 123 -10.14 -17.46 6.62
N THR A 124 -9.93 -16.52 7.53
CA THR A 124 -8.73 -15.67 7.51
C THR A 124 -8.03 -15.80 8.86
N VAL A 125 -6.72 -15.97 8.84
CA VAL A 125 -5.86 -15.96 10.03
C VAL A 125 -4.84 -14.84 9.87
N ARG A 126 -4.67 -14.02 10.90
CA ARG A 126 -3.67 -12.96 10.91
C ARG A 126 -2.36 -13.48 11.51
N GLU A 127 -1.30 -13.38 10.74
CA GLU A 127 0.07 -13.65 11.15
C GLU A 127 0.90 -12.35 11.06
N ASP A 128 2.15 -12.37 11.54
CA ASP A 128 3.00 -11.19 11.46
C ASP A 128 3.37 -10.87 9.99
N GLY A 129 2.91 -9.73 9.50
CA GLY A 129 3.17 -9.22 8.14
C GLY A 129 2.30 -9.80 7.01
N PHE A 130 1.44 -10.80 7.27
CA PHE A 130 0.53 -11.38 6.27
C PHE A 130 -0.77 -11.95 6.88
N TYR A 131 -1.76 -12.18 6.03
CA TYR A 131 -2.95 -12.98 6.31
C TYR A 131 -2.81 -14.32 5.57
N ASP A 132 -3.06 -15.42 6.28
CA ASP A 132 -3.35 -16.71 5.66
C ASP A 132 -4.85 -16.74 5.36
N VAL A 133 -5.21 -16.85 4.09
CA VAL A 133 -6.60 -16.89 3.62
C VAL A 133 -6.88 -18.27 3.08
N GLU A 134 -7.84 -18.97 3.67
CA GLU A 134 -8.38 -20.23 3.19
C GLU A 134 -9.78 -19.98 2.60
N ALA A 135 -9.97 -20.35 1.34
CA ALA A 135 -11.27 -20.28 0.67
C ALA A 135 -11.71 -21.68 0.28
N SER A 136 -12.96 -22.01 0.63
CA SER A 136 -13.57 -23.30 0.30
C SER A 136 -14.95 -23.12 -0.33
N PHE A 137 -15.26 -23.98 -1.30
CA PHE A 137 -16.59 -24.13 -1.87
C PHE A 137 -17.15 -25.48 -1.49
N LYS A 138 -18.36 -25.48 -0.90
CA LYS A 138 -19.15 -26.69 -0.62
C LYS A 138 -20.35 -26.71 -1.54
N TRP A 139 -20.63 -27.84 -2.18
CA TRP A 139 -21.82 -27.96 -3.03
C TRP A 139 -22.54 -29.30 -2.93
N LYS A 140 -23.80 -29.29 -3.35
CA LYS A 140 -24.64 -30.48 -3.49
C LYS A 140 -24.40 -31.10 -4.88
N ALA A 141 -23.73 -32.24 -4.93
CA ALA A 141 -23.54 -33.02 -6.16
C ALA A 141 -24.54 -34.20 -6.21
N GLU A 142 -24.85 -34.71 -7.40
CA GLU A 142 -25.66 -35.93 -7.55
C GLU A 142 -25.01 -37.19 -6.93
N THR A 143 -23.71 -37.13 -6.64
CA THR A 143 -22.90 -38.20 -6.04
C THR A 143 -22.68 -38.02 -4.53
N GLY A 144 -23.10 -36.91 -3.93
CA GLY A 144 -22.89 -36.61 -2.50
C GLY A 144 -22.61 -35.13 -2.24
N LYS A 145 -21.85 -34.83 -1.18
CA LYS A 145 -21.36 -33.47 -0.90
C LYS A 145 -20.00 -33.28 -1.56
N GLY A 146 -19.88 -32.30 -2.44
CA GLY A 146 -18.60 -31.86 -3.00
C GLY A 146 -17.97 -30.77 -2.13
N GLN A 147 -16.65 -30.80 -1.99
CA GLN A 147 -15.88 -29.74 -1.35
C GLN A 147 -14.56 -29.55 -2.09
N THR A 148 -14.20 -28.30 -2.34
CA THR A 148 -12.87 -27.90 -2.79
C THR A 148 -12.35 -26.82 -1.85
N LEU A 149 -11.05 -26.82 -1.57
CA LEU A 149 -10.39 -25.87 -0.69
C LEU A 149 -9.07 -25.44 -1.34
N SER A 150 -8.72 -24.17 -1.18
CA SER A 150 -7.39 -23.66 -1.49
C SER A 150 -7.05 -22.55 -0.52
N SER A 151 -5.75 -22.37 -0.28
CA SER A 151 -5.25 -21.32 0.61
C SER A 151 -4.16 -20.50 -0.07
N SER A 152 -4.04 -19.25 0.35
CA SER A 152 -3.02 -18.33 -0.14
C SER A 152 -2.56 -17.38 0.96
N ARG A 153 -1.31 -16.92 0.83
CA ARG A 153 -0.74 -15.90 1.70
C ARG A 153 -0.90 -14.53 1.07
N VAL A 154 -1.51 -13.62 1.81
CA VAL A 154 -1.84 -12.27 1.35
C VAL A 154 -1.13 -11.26 2.24
N PHE A 155 -0.35 -10.34 1.68
CA PHE A 155 0.44 -9.41 2.48
C PHE A 155 -0.46 -8.48 3.32
N SER A 156 -0.08 -8.29 4.59
CA SER A 156 -0.72 -7.41 5.55
C SER A 156 0.30 -6.40 6.06
N PHE A 157 0.60 -5.39 5.24
CA PHE A 157 1.64 -4.44 5.63
C PHE A 157 1.06 -3.34 6.53
N THR A 158 0.89 -3.66 7.81
CA THR A 158 0.46 -2.70 8.86
C THR A 158 1.52 -2.46 9.95
N GLY A 159 2.62 -3.22 9.94
CA GLY A 159 3.70 -3.12 10.93
C GLY A 159 4.60 -1.89 10.76
N GLU A 160 5.22 -1.47 11.87
CA GLU A 160 6.30 -0.48 11.84
C GLU A 160 7.51 -1.06 11.09
N LYS A 161 8.11 -0.27 10.20
CA LYS A 161 9.38 -0.64 9.56
C LYS A 161 10.52 0.03 10.31
N GLU A 162 11.56 -0.75 10.60
CA GLU A 162 12.86 -0.16 10.88
C GLU A 162 13.30 0.64 9.64
N VAL A 163 13.63 1.91 9.85
CA VAL A 163 14.10 2.77 8.78
C VAL A 163 15.58 3.02 8.99
N LEU A 164 16.38 2.38 8.16
CA LEU A 164 17.83 2.59 8.15
C LEU A 164 18.13 3.87 7.38
N THR A 165 18.62 4.88 8.09
CA THR A 165 19.09 6.13 7.48
C THR A 165 20.60 6.04 7.27
N THR A 166 21.06 6.30 6.05
CA THR A 166 22.50 6.29 5.69
C THR A 166 23.18 7.64 5.90
N TRP A 167 22.45 8.64 6.41
CA TRP A 167 22.93 10.01 6.53
C TRP A 167 23.26 10.34 7.98
N SER A 168 24.51 10.12 8.38
CA SER A 168 25.00 10.57 9.69
C SER A 168 26.38 11.18 9.54
N MET A 169 26.49 12.46 9.86
CA MET A 169 27.78 12.98 10.33
C MET A 169 28.15 12.20 11.60
N THR A 170 29.43 11.98 11.83
CA THR A 170 29.90 11.39 13.08
C THR A 170 29.91 12.45 14.19
N ASP A 171 29.79 12.03 15.44
CA ASP A 171 29.92 12.94 16.58
C ASP A 171 31.26 13.68 16.56
N ASP A 172 32.33 13.04 16.11
CA ASP A 172 33.67 13.64 16.05
C ASP A 172 33.76 14.74 14.99
N GLU A 173 33.21 14.52 13.79
CA GLU A 173 33.11 15.56 12.75
C GLU A 173 32.29 16.76 13.23
N VAL A 174 31.23 16.52 13.99
CA VAL A 174 30.41 17.58 14.57
C VAL A 174 31.18 18.34 15.66
N ARG A 175 31.87 17.63 16.57
CA ARG A 175 32.71 18.24 17.61
C ARG A 175 33.76 19.16 17.00
N ASP A 176 34.50 18.69 16.01
CA ASP A 176 35.55 19.48 15.36
C ASP A 176 35.02 20.78 14.74
N ARG A 177 33.85 20.70 14.09
CA ARG A 177 33.19 21.89 13.52
C ARG A 177 32.65 22.83 14.58
N LEU A 178 32.08 22.32 15.68
CA LEU A 178 31.58 23.13 16.78
C LEU A 178 32.71 23.94 17.44
N VAL A 179 33.88 23.34 17.67
CA VAL A 179 35.00 24.06 18.30
C VAL A 179 35.50 25.19 17.39
N LYS A 180 35.56 24.95 16.08
CA LYS A 180 35.84 26.01 15.11
C LYS A 180 34.76 27.10 15.08
N ASP A 181 33.49 26.73 15.01
CA ASP A 181 32.41 27.68 14.69
C ASP A 181 31.85 28.42 15.90
N ILE A 182 31.90 27.83 17.10
CA ILE A 182 31.41 28.43 18.35
C ILE A 182 32.55 29.08 19.12
N PHE A 183 33.70 28.41 19.22
CA PHE A 183 34.80 28.85 20.09
C PHE A 183 35.97 29.49 19.31
N ASN A 184 35.89 29.53 17.98
CA ASN A 184 36.94 30.05 17.09
C ASN A 184 38.33 29.44 17.38
N ASP A 185 38.38 28.15 17.72
CA ASP A 185 39.61 27.44 18.11
C ASP A 185 39.77 26.10 17.38
N PRO A 186 40.06 26.10 16.07
CA PRO A 186 40.12 24.89 15.27
C PRO A 186 41.15 23.89 15.81
N GLY A 187 40.75 22.62 15.98
CA GLY A 187 41.62 21.54 16.47
C GLY A 187 41.68 21.42 18.00
N ALA A 188 41.03 22.31 18.74
CA ALA A 188 40.86 22.12 20.18
C ALA A 188 39.77 21.08 20.50
N ASN A 189 39.87 20.46 21.68
CA ASN A 189 38.89 19.47 22.15
C ASN A 189 37.66 20.19 22.74
N LEU A 190 36.44 19.80 22.35
CA LEU A 190 35.20 20.40 22.84
C LEU A 190 35.07 20.33 24.38
N GLY A 191 35.53 19.24 25.00
CA GLY A 191 35.53 19.08 26.45
C GLY A 191 36.52 19.98 27.18
N ALA A 192 37.53 20.51 26.50
CA ALA A 192 38.38 21.56 27.05
C ALA A 192 37.72 22.94 27.01
N LYS A 193 36.69 23.13 26.17
CA LYS A 193 35.94 24.39 26.03
C LYS A 193 34.67 24.42 26.88
N VAL A 194 34.05 23.27 27.11
CA VAL A 194 32.79 23.15 27.83
C VAL A 194 32.97 22.13 28.95
N SER A 195 32.98 22.59 30.20
CA SER A 195 33.24 21.74 31.37
C SER A 195 32.11 20.78 31.73
N SER A 196 30.87 21.05 31.29
CA SER A 196 29.71 20.19 31.54
C SER A 196 29.52 19.16 30.43
N ILE A 197 29.47 17.88 30.80
CA ILE A 197 29.16 16.78 29.86
C ILE A 197 27.78 16.99 29.21
N GLY A 198 26.78 17.43 29.99
CA GLY A 198 25.44 17.69 29.45
C GLY A 198 25.43 18.81 28.41
N ALA A 199 26.21 19.87 28.62
CA ALA A 199 26.35 20.96 27.65
C ALA A 199 27.11 20.52 26.39
N GLN A 200 28.13 19.66 26.52
CA GLN A 200 28.81 19.06 25.36
C GLN A 200 27.85 18.20 24.54
N THR A 201 27.09 17.31 25.18
CA THR A 201 26.08 16.46 24.52
C THR A 201 25.02 17.30 23.81
N MET A 202 24.49 18.33 24.48
CA MET A 202 23.55 19.28 23.89
C MET A 202 24.11 19.93 22.62
N LEU A 203 25.35 20.46 22.69
CA LEU A 203 25.98 21.12 21.55
C LEU A 203 26.22 20.17 20.39
N VAL A 204 26.63 18.93 20.65
CA VAL A 204 26.80 17.90 19.60
C VAL A 204 25.46 17.65 18.89
N HIS A 205 24.36 17.50 19.63
CA HIS A 205 23.04 17.30 19.01
C HIS A 205 22.56 18.53 18.23
N ILE A 206 22.76 19.74 18.74
CA ILE A 206 22.51 20.99 17.99
C ILE A 206 23.35 21.03 16.71
N GLY A 207 24.61 20.63 16.80
CA GLY A 207 25.53 20.54 15.68
C GLY A 207 25.05 19.58 14.59
N HIS A 208 24.59 18.39 14.96
CA HIS A 208 23.99 17.43 14.00
C HIS A 208 22.83 18.03 13.23
N ILE A 209 21.90 18.71 13.92
CA ILE A 209 20.73 19.34 13.29
C ILE A 209 21.19 20.47 12.35
N PHE A 210 22.05 21.36 12.84
CA PHE A 210 22.49 22.53 12.10
C PHE A 210 23.34 22.17 10.87
N TYR A 211 24.37 21.34 11.05
CA TYR A 211 25.30 20.99 9.98
C TYR A 211 24.67 20.09 8.94
N SER A 212 23.89 19.08 9.34
CA SER A 212 23.21 18.20 8.39
C SER A 212 22.23 18.99 7.51
N SER A 213 21.51 19.95 8.11
CA SER A 213 20.56 20.79 7.38
C SER A 213 21.26 21.75 6.42
N ILE A 214 22.27 22.48 6.90
CA ILE A 214 22.96 23.49 6.08
C ILE A 214 23.81 22.85 4.98
N ASP A 215 24.45 21.70 5.24
CA ASP A 215 25.29 21.01 4.26
C ASP A 215 24.43 20.42 3.13
N CYS A 216 23.24 19.89 3.45
CA CYS A 216 22.28 19.48 2.43
C CYS A 216 21.85 20.67 1.55
N LEU A 217 21.40 21.77 2.16
CA LEU A 217 20.94 22.97 1.44
C LEU A 217 22.05 23.64 0.61
N ARG A 218 23.31 23.52 1.04
CA ARG A 218 24.47 24.09 0.35
C ARG A 218 25.14 23.13 -0.62
N SER A 219 24.81 21.85 -0.57
CA SER A 219 25.39 20.83 -1.44
C SER A 219 25.26 21.25 -2.91
N PRO A 220 26.39 21.33 -3.66
CA PRO A 220 26.36 21.62 -5.08
C PRO A 220 25.51 20.60 -5.85
N ASP A 221 25.61 19.33 -5.46
CA ASP A 221 24.84 18.25 -6.06
C ASP A 221 23.33 18.41 -5.82
N PHE A 222 22.92 18.75 -4.60
CA PHE A 222 21.51 19.02 -4.31
C PHE A 222 20.97 20.20 -5.12
N LYS A 223 21.73 21.31 -5.19
CA LYS A 223 21.36 22.49 -5.99
C LYS A 223 21.27 22.17 -7.48
N GLN A 224 22.20 21.38 -7.99
CA GLN A 224 22.19 20.95 -9.39
C GLN A 224 20.97 20.08 -9.70
N ARG A 225 20.64 19.13 -8.82
CA ARG A 225 19.44 18.28 -8.97
C ARG A 225 18.15 19.13 -8.97
N LEU A 226 18.05 20.10 -8.07
CA LEU A 226 16.90 21.01 -8.00
C LEU A 226 16.77 21.85 -9.29
N GLN A 227 17.86 22.49 -9.72
CA GLN A 227 17.87 23.31 -10.94
C GLN A 227 17.56 22.48 -12.19
N GLN A 228 18.07 21.25 -12.26
CA GLN A 228 17.77 20.32 -13.36
C GLN A 228 16.28 19.96 -13.38
N ALA A 229 15.68 19.68 -12.22
CA ALA A 229 14.26 19.38 -12.12
C ALA A 229 13.39 20.56 -12.59
N GLU A 230 13.69 21.77 -12.15
CA GLU A 230 12.99 23.01 -12.56
C GLU A 230 13.12 23.27 -14.07
N THR A 231 14.31 23.07 -14.64
CA THR A 231 14.56 23.25 -16.08
C THR A 231 13.77 22.25 -16.93
N LEU A 232 13.70 21.00 -16.49
CA LEU A 232 12.91 19.95 -17.14
C LEU A 232 11.41 20.17 -16.95
N GLU A 233 10.98 20.79 -15.85
CA GLU A 233 9.57 21.08 -15.61
C GLU A 233 8.98 22.00 -16.68
N ALA A 234 9.73 23.03 -17.09
CA ALA A 234 9.28 24.02 -18.07
C ALA A 234 9.09 23.47 -19.49
N ASN A 235 9.71 22.33 -19.84
CA ASN A 235 9.95 21.96 -21.24
C ASN A 235 9.54 20.52 -21.61
N THR A 236 8.79 19.79 -20.77
CA THR A 236 8.57 18.35 -20.99
C THR A 236 7.15 17.94 -21.38
N GLN A 237 7.05 17.15 -22.46
CA GLN A 237 5.83 16.43 -22.84
C GLN A 237 5.63 15.18 -21.97
N THR A 238 4.39 14.80 -21.68
CA THR A 238 4.04 13.82 -20.64
C THR A 238 4.63 12.41 -20.87
N ASP A 239 4.87 12.03 -22.14
CA ASP A 239 5.40 10.72 -22.51
C ASP A 239 6.89 10.70 -22.85
N SER A 240 7.59 11.83 -22.67
CA SER A 240 9.03 11.91 -22.92
C SER A 240 9.88 11.30 -21.79
N ASP A 241 11.06 10.78 -22.13
CA ASP A 241 12.05 10.33 -21.15
C ASP A 241 12.46 11.45 -20.18
N GLN A 242 12.52 12.69 -20.67
CA GLN A 242 12.78 13.87 -19.86
C GLN A 242 11.69 14.09 -18.79
N PHE A 243 10.43 13.75 -19.11
CA PHE A 243 9.35 13.86 -18.14
C PHE A 243 9.50 12.84 -17.01
N LEU A 244 9.88 11.60 -17.35
CA LEU A 244 10.15 10.54 -16.39
C LEU A 244 11.37 10.88 -15.52
N LEU A 245 12.44 11.40 -16.13
CA LEU A 245 13.63 11.86 -15.42
C LEU A 245 13.30 12.95 -14.40
N CYS A 246 12.51 13.95 -14.79
CA CYS A 246 12.08 15.01 -13.88
C CYS A 246 11.24 14.45 -12.71
N SER A 247 10.31 13.52 -12.97
CA SER A 247 9.56 12.83 -11.91
C SER A 247 10.49 12.04 -10.97
N GLN A 248 11.50 11.37 -11.52
CA GLN A 248 12.49 10.62 -10.75
C GLN A 248 13.33 11.55 -9.85
N LEU A 249 13.77 12.70 -10.37
CA LEU A 249 14.52 13.70 -9.59
C LEU A 249 13.72 14.19 -8.38
N TYR A 250 12.45 14.55 -8.55
CA TYR A 250 11.60 14.94 -7.41
C TYR A 250 11.41 13.80 -6.41
N PHE A 251 11.24 12.57 -6.87
CA PHE A 251 11.12 11.41 -5.99
C PHE A 251 12.40 11.18 -5.17
N ASP A 252 13.57 11.18 -5.83
CA ASP A 252 14.86 10.95 -5.17
C ASP A 252 15.16 12.07 -4.17
N MET A 253 14.90 13.34 -4.52
CA MET A 253 15.02 14.44 -3.58
C MET A 253 14.07 14.29 -2.38
N ALA A 254 12.79 13.95 -2.60
CA ALA A 254 11.86 13.74 -1.50
C ALA A 254 12.28 12.58 -0.57
N ARG A 255 12.78 11.47 -1.14
CA ARG A 255 13.31 10.34 -0.38
C ARG A 255 14.52 10.76 0.46
N ASP A 256 15.51 11.39 -0.16
CA ASP A 256 16.76 11.77 0.49
C ASP A 256 16.51 12.78 1.62
N LEU A 257 15.61 13.75 1.39
CA LEU A 257 15.18 14.71 2.42
C LEU A 257 14.45 14.04 3.58
N LEU A 258 13.56 13.07 3.31
CA LEU A 258 12.91 12.31 4.37
C LEU A 258 13.92 11.52 5.20
N HIS A 259 14.87 10.84 4.56
CA HIS A 259 15.92 10.08 5.26
C HIS A 259 16.79 10.99 6.13
N LEU A 260 17.14 12.18 5.63
CA LEU A 260 17.89 13.19 6.39
C LEU A 260 17.09 13.71 7.59
N MET A 261 15.81 14.05 7.39
CA MET A 261 14.93 14.49 8.48
C MET A 261 14.76 13.41 9.56
N MET A 262 14.74 12.15 9.17
CA MET A 262 14.68 11.02 10.08
C MET A 262 15.97 10.82 10.88
N SER A 263 17.14 10.96 10.25
CA SER A 263 18.41 10.80 10.99
C SER A 263 18.61 11.90 12.03
N MET A 264 18.02 13.08 11.83
CA MET A 264 18.04 14.18 12.80
C MET A 264 17.06 14.01 13.97
N GLN A 265 16.04 13.15 13.86
CA GLN A 265 15.03 12.95 14.92
C GLN A 265 15.61 12.68 16.32
N PRO A 266 16.52 11.69 16.52
CA PRO A 266 17.09 11.44 17.84
C PRO A 266 17.85 12.65 18.39
N HIS A 267 18.48 13.44 17.51
CA HIS A 267 19.22 14.63 17.90
C HIS A 267 18.30 15.80 18.28
N ILE A 268 17.15 15.96 17.60
CA ILE A 268 16.13 16.96 17.98
C ILE A 268 15.65 16.70 19.41
N LYS A 269 15.26 15.45 19.69
CA LYS A 269 14.82 15.05 21.03
C LYS A 269 15.90 15.27 22.07
N ALA A 270 17.11 14.77 21.82
CA ALA A 270 18.20 14.89 22.78
C ALA A 270 18.69 16.34 22.98
N ALA A 271 18.63 17.18 21.96
CA ALA A 271 18.93 18.62 22.10
C ALA A 271 17.88 19.32 22.97
N ALA A 272 16.59 19.02 22.77
CA ALA A 272 15.50 19.57 23.59
C ALA A 272 15.60 19.11 25.06
N ASP A 273 15.84 17.81 25.29
CA ASP A 273 15.97 17.24 26.64
C ASP A 273 17.15 17.85 27.44
N ASN A 274 18.17 18.36 26.76
CA ASN A 274 19.36 18.94 27.38
C ASN A 274 19.42 20.47 27.31
N ILE A 275 18.38 21.15 26.84
CA ILE A 275 18.41 22.61 26.64
C ILE A 275 18.68 23.39 27.93
N SER A 276 18.32 22.84 29.10
CA SER A 276 18.55 23.45 30.41
C SER A 276 20.03 23.76 30.71
N PHE A 277 20.97 23.19 29.94
CA PHE A 277 22.40 23.50 30.06
C PHE A 277 22.83 24.75 29.29
N LEU A 278 22.01 25.26 28.37
CA LEU A 278 22.32 26.45 27.54
C LEU A 278 22.58 27.73 28.37
N PRO A 279 21.80 28.04 29.44
CA PRO A 279 22.06 29.23 30.25
C PRO A 279 23.39 29.21 31.00
N ASN A 280 23.99 28.01 31.19
CA ASN A 280 25.26 27.84 31.91
C ASN A 280 26.49 28.09 31.02
N MET A 281 26.30 28.31 29.72
CA MET A 281 27.37 28.67 28.80
C MET A 281 27.78 30.13 28.98
N GLN A 282 29.08 30.40 28.87
CA GLN A 282 29.61 31.77 28.93
C GLN A 282 29.27 32.54 27.64
N LEU A 283 29.28 33.87 27.77
CA LEU A 283 29.24 34.78 26.62
C LEU A 283 30.66 34.96 26.06
N PRO A 284 30.85 35.02 24.72
CA PRO A 284 29.83 35.12 23.67
C PRO A 284 29.29 33.78 23.12
N GLU A 285 29.85 32.64 23.54
CA GLU A 285 29.58 31.32 22.94
C GLU A 285 28.11 30.92 23.02
N ARG A 286 27.44 31.28 24.13
CA ARG A 286 25.99 31.08 24.30
C ARG A 286 25.17 31.71 23.16
N PHE A 287 25.47 32.95 22.76
CA PHE A 287 24.75 33.60 21.65
C PHE A 287 24.94 32.86 20.32
N ILE A 288 26.13 32.29 20.12
CA ILE A 288 26.40 31.51 18.91
C ILE A 288 25.61 30.21 18.96
N ALA A 289 25.56 29.52 20.11
CA ALA A 289 24.76 28.31 20.29
C ALA A 289 23.26 28.55 20.09
N GLU A 290 22.70 29.62 20.68
CA GLU A 290 21.32 30.08 20.45
C GLU A 290 21.06 30.34 18.95
N SER A 291 22.00 31.01 18.27
CA SER A 291 21.94 31.23 16.82
C SER A 291 21.94 29.93 16.01
N ARG A 292 22.68 28.90 16.44
CA ARG A 292 22.69 27.58 15.79
C ARG A 292 21.38 26.83 15.98
N ILE A 293 20.75 26.92 17.15
CA ILE A 293 19.42 26.37 17.41
C ILE A 293 18.39 27.05 16.48
N ALA A 294 18.31 28.38 16.51
CA ALA A 294 17.35 29.13 15.72
C ALA A 294 17.54 28.90 14.20
N ARG A 295 18.77 29.02 13.70
CA ARG A 295 19.06 28.79 12.28
C ARG A 295 18.92 27.33 11.87
N GLY A 296 19.28 26.38 12.73
CA GLY A 296 19.10 24.95 12.49
C GLY A 296 17.62 24.61 12.30
N GLY A 297 16.76 25.16 13.17
CA GLY A 297 15.31 25.08 13.03
C GLY A 297 14.80 25.64 11.69
N LEU A 298 15.25 26.85 11.32
CA LEU A 298 14.89 27.47 10.03
C LEU A 298 15.35 26.65 8.82
N TYR A 299 16.57 26.11 8.83
CA TYR A 299 17.05 25.26 7.75
C TYR A 299 16.26 23.95 7.65
N TYR A 300 15.92 23.33 8.78
CA TYR A 300 15.06 22.14 8.76
C TYR A 300 13.67 22.48 8.20
N ARG A 301 13.04 23.59 8.60
CA ARG A 301 11.77 24.04 8.00
C ARG A 301 11.89 24.23 6.49
N GLN A 302 13.03 24.73 6.01
CA GLN A 302 13.32 24.80 4.58
C GLN A 302 13.41 23.42 3.92
N LEU A 303 14.05 22.43 4.56
CA LEU A 303 14.06 21.04 4.07
C LEU A 303 12.63 20.46 3.99
N ARG A 304 11.82 20.64 5.04
CA ARG A 304 10.40 20.24 5.08
C ARG A 304 9.61 20.87 3.95
N ARG A 305 9.80 22.18 3.70
CA ARG A 305 9.17 22.91 2.60
C ARG A 305 9.54 22.32 1.24
N ILE A 306 10.82 22.06 0.99
CA ILE A 306 11.28 21.45 -0.27
C ILE A 306 10.71 20.02 -0.41
N PHE A 307 10.67 19.24 0.67
CA PHE A 307 10.10 17.89 0.67
C PHE A 307 8.62 17.90 0.24
N LEU A 308 7.79 18.75 0.86
CA LEU A 308 6.37 18.87 0.52
C LEU A 308 6.18 19.33 -0.94
N ASN A 309 7.01 20.26 -1.42
CA ASN A 309 6.98 20.70 -2.80
C ASN A 309 7.35 19.57 -3.78
N CYS A 310 8.39 18.79 -3.49
CA CYS A 310 8.76 17.64 -4.31
C CYS A 310 7.60 16.64 -4.41
N LEU A 311 6.92 16.37 -3.29
CA LEU A 311 5.73 15.52 -3.27
C LEU A 311 4.58 16.09 -4.11
N LEU A 312 4.29 17.39 -3.99
CA LEU A 312 3.27 18.03 -4.81
C LEU A 312 3.60 17.90 -6.30
N LYS A 313 4.81 18.27 -6.71
CA LYS A 313 5.25 18.19 -8.10
C LYS A 313 5.19 16.76 -8.62
N LEU A 314 5.59 15.79 -7.80
CA LEU A 314 5.46 14.37 -8.15
C LEU A 314 4.00 13.96 -8.34
N SER A 315 3.08 14.41 -7.47
CA SER A 315 1.65 14.15 -7.61
C SER A 315 1.06 14.71 -8.90
N GLU A 316 1.41 15.96 -9.26
CA GLU A 316 0.97 16.61 -10.51
C GLU A 316 1.43 15.84 -11.74
N ARG A 317 2.66 15.34 -11.70
CA ARG A 317 3.24 14.59 -12.81
C ARG A 317 2.59 13.21 -12.94
N TYR A 318 2.36 12.50 -11.84
CA TYR A 318 1.67 11.21 -11.88
C TYR A 318 0.19 11.34 -12.26
N GLU A 319 -0.49 12.43 -11.90
CA GLU A 319 -1.84 12.71 -12.41
C GLU A 319 -1.85 12.91 -13.92
N LYS A 320 -0.88 13.67 -14.47
CA LYS A 320 -0.73 13.82 -15.92
C LYS A 320 -0.47 12.46 -16.59
N GLN A 321 0.45 11.66 -16.06
CA GLN A 321 0.73 10.32 -16.59
C GLN A 321 -0.47 9.39 -16.53
N LEU A 322 -1.29 9.47 -15.48
CA LEU A 322 -2.48 8.63 -15.34
C LEU A 322 -3.51 8.92 -16.46
N ARG A 323 -3.62 10.17 -16.91
CA ARG A 323 -4.55 10.55 -18.00
C ARG A 323 -4.17 9.94 -19.36
N HIS A 324 -2.90 9.60 -19.56
CA HIS A 324 -2.37 9.01 -20.80
C HIS A 324 -2.03 7.52 -20.65
N ALA A 325 -2.30 6.92 -19.48
CA ALA A 325 -2.00 5.52 -19.25
C ALA A 325 -3.12 4.63 -19.80
N ASP A 326 -2.83 3.89 -20.87
CA ASP A 326 -3.81 2.97 -21.50
C ASP A 326 -3.78 1.56 -20.88
N LEU A 327 -2.68 1.18 -20.23
CA LEU A 327 -2.52 -0.15 -19.62
C LEU A 327 -3.02 -0.17 -18.18
N GLN A 328 -3.98 -1.06 -17.87
CA GLN A 328 -4.56 -1.21 -16.52
C GLN A 328 -3.50 -1.41 -15.42
N LYS A 329 -2.47 -2.23 -15.69
CA LYS A 329 -1.36 -2.44 -14.75
C LYS A 329 -0.63 -1.14 -14.41
N ARG A 330 -0.39 -0.27 -15.40
CA ARG A 330 0.24 1.04 -15.22
C ARG A 330 -0.69 1.99 -14.46
N GLN A 331 -1.99 1.98 -14.77
CA GLN A 331 -2.99 2.76 -14.04
C GLN A 331 -3.03 2.39 -12.55
N ARG A 332 -3.10 1.09 -12.20
CA ARG A 332 -3.07 0.62 -10.80
C ARG A 332 -1.83 1.12 -10.05
N LEU A 333 -0.65 1.00 -10.67
CA LEU A 333 0.60 1.49 -10.09
C LEU A 333 0.60 3.00 -9.84
N LEU A 334 0.14 3.79 -10.82
CA LEU A 334 0.07 5.25 -10.71
C LEU A 334 -0.94 5.68 -9.64
N VAL A 335 -2.11 5.04 -9.59
CA VAL A 335 -3.13 5.29 -8.56
C VAL A 335 -2.57 4.99 -7.17
N GLY A 336 -1.94 3.83 -6.96
CA GLY A 336 -1.33 3.50 -5.67
C GLY A 336 -0.29 4.54 -5.23
N ARG A 337 0.57 5.00 -6.15
CA ARG A 337 1.54 6.07 -5.88
C ARG A 337 0.86 7.40 -5.55
N LEU A 338 -0.17 7.78 -6.30
CA LEU A 338 -0.92 9.02 -6.06
C LEU A 338 -1.60 9.01 -4.69
N PHE A 339 -2.20 7.89 -4.26
CA PHE A 339 -2.75 7.78 -2.92
C PHE A 339 -1.67 7.95 -1.86
N ASN A 340 -0.53 7.26 -1.98
CA ASN A 340 0.55 7.39 -1.01
C ASN A 340 1.08 8.84 -0.88
N ILE A 341 1.26 9.54 -2.00
CA ILE A 341 1.72 10.94 -1.99
C ILE A 341 0.66 11.86 -1.40
N ASN A 342 -0.59 11.76 -1.86
CA ASN A 342 -1.66 12.65 -1.41
C ASN A 342 -2.02 12.40 0.06
N ARG A 343 -1.90 11.17 0.58
CA ARG A 343 -2.00 10.88 2.02
C ARG A 343 -0.98 11.68 2.83
N ILE A 344 0.28 11.69 2.41
CA ILE A 344 1.35 12.42 3.10
C ILE A 344 1.06 13.92 3.05
N LEU A 345 0.71 14.46 1.89
CA LEU A 345 0.37 15.87 1.73
C LEU A 345 -0.83 16.26 2.60
N TYR A 346 -1.91 15.47 2.56
CA TYR A 346 -3.15 15.72 3.30
C TYR A 346 -2.95 15.65 4.81
N ALA A 347 -2.27 14.60 5.32
CA ALA A 347 -2.03 14.43 6.74
C ALA A 347 -1.14 15.54 7.32
N ASN A 348 -0.20 16.05 6.52
CA ASN A 348 0.76 17.07 6.93
C ASN A 348 0.42 18.48 6.43
N ARG A 349 -0.80 18.71 5.94
CA ARG A 349 -1.19 19.95 5.26
C ARG A 349 -1.01 21.21 6.12
N ALA A 350 -1.17 21.09 7.43
CA ALA A 350 -0.96 22.19 8.39
C ALA A 350 0.49 22.69 8.43
N TYR A 351 1.46 21.85 8.03
CA TYR A 351 2.88 22.21 7.99
C TYR A 351 3.33 22.75 6.62
N SER A 352 2.41 22.90 5.67
CA SER A 352 2.72 23.49 4.36
C SER A 352 2.75 25.02 4.48
N GLU A 353 3.89 25.61 4.14
CA GLU A 353 4.08 27.07 4.18
C GLU A 353 3.77 27.73 2.82
N GLU A 354 3.82 26.99 1.72
CA GLU A 354 3.58 27.53 0.37
C GLU A 354 2.15 27.32 -0.13
N ILE A 355 1.49 26.26 0.31
CA ILE A 355 0.19 25.85 -0.22
C ILE A 355 -0.78 25.76 0.94
N SER A 356 -1.88 26.51 0.84
CA SER A 356 -2.87 26.49 1.91
C SER A 356 -3.42 25.07 2.14
N PRO A 357 -3.69 24.68 3.41
CA PRO A 357 -4.29 23.40 3.74
C PRO A 357 -5.54 23.05 2.93
N ALA A 358 -6.40 24.06 2.70
CA ALA A 358 -7.64 23.91 1.94
C ALA A 358 -7.42 23.49 0.48
N VAL A 359 -6.33 23.96 -0.15
CA VAL A 359 -5.99 23.57 -1.53
C VAL A 359 -5.54 22.11 -1.59
N ILE A 360 -4.74 21.66 -0.62
CA ILE A 360 -4.30 20.26 -0.52
C ILE A 360 -5.50 19.34 -0.29
N GLU A 361 -6.42 19.73 0.59
CA GLU A 361 -7.66 19.03 0.88
C GLU A 361 -8.56 18.90 -0.35
N ALA A 362 -8.90 20.02 -1.00
CA ALA A 362 -9.73 20.03 -2.20
C ALA A 362 -9.10 19.22 -3.35
N ARG A 363 -7.77 19.24 -3.47
CA ARG A 363 -7.05 18.42 -4.46
C ARG A 363 -7.24 16.94 -4.18
N TYR A 364 -7.11 16.51 -2.93
CA TYR A 364 -7.21 15.11 -2.61
C TYR A 364 -8.64 14.59 -2.77
N GLU A 365 -9.63 15.35 -2.30
CA GLU A 365 -11.05 15.02 -2.51
C GLU A 365 -11.38 14.87 -3.99
N LYS A 366 -10.91 15.81 -4.83
CA LYS A 366 -11.08 15.73 -6.28
C LYS A 366 -10.44 14.48 -6.89
N LEU A 367 -9.25 14.08 -6.42
CA LEU A 367 -8.62 12.83 -6.86
C LEU A 367 -9.49 11.62 -6.50
N LEU A 368 -10.05 11.58 -5.29
CA LEU A 368 -10.93 10.50 -4.84
C LEU A 368 -12.21 10.43 -5.67
N ASP A 369 -12.81 11.58 -6.00
CA ASP A 369 -13.99 11.68 -6.87
C ASP A 369 -13.70 11.15 -8.28
N ILE A 370 -12.62 11.63 -8.90
CA ILE A 370 -12.22 11.20 -10.24
C ILE A 370 -11.93 9.70 -10.25
N THR A 371 -11.16 9.22 -9.26
CA THR A 371 -10.77 7.81 -9.15
C THR A 371 -11.99 6.92 -9.00
N GLN A 372 -12.89 7.25 -8.06
CA GLN A 372 -14.07 6.43 -7.82
C GLN A 372 -15.04 6.43 -9.01
N ASN A 373 -15.23 7.57 -9.68
CA ASN A 373 -16.12 7.65 -10.83
C ASN A 373 -15.54 6.94 -12.06
N TYR A 374 -14.24 7.09 -12.34
CA TYR A 374 -13.61 6.48 -13.51
C TYR A 374 -13.48 4.96 -13.38
N PHE A 375 -13.16 4.46 -12.18
CA PHE A 375 -12.89 3.03 -11.97
C PHE A 375 -14.10 2.22 -11.50
N ARG A 376 -15.27 2.83 -11.30
CA ARG A 376 -16.52 2.16 -10.85
C ARG A 376 -16.78 0.84 -11.57
N ASP A 377 -16.70 0.86 -12.89
CA ASP A 377 -17.00 -0.30 -13.75
C ASP A 377 -15.74 -0.93 -14.38
N LYS A 378 -14.55 -0.40 -14.07
CA LYS A 378 -13.28 -0.81 -14.69
C LYS A 378 -12.38 -1.58 -13.73
N ASP A 379 -12.29 -1.13 -12.48
CA ASP A 379 -11.42 -1.73 -11.46
C ASP A 379 -12.04 -1.61 -10.06
N PRO A 380 -12.74 -2.66 -9.60
CA PRO A 380 -13.43 -2.65 -8.31
C PRO A 380 -12.50 -2.44 -7.12
N SER A 381 -11.23 -2.84 -7.21
CA SER A 381 -10.25 -2.63 -6.14
C SER A 381 -9.88 -1.16 -5.97
N ILE A 382 -9.62 -0.47 -7.08
CA ILE A 382 -9.37 0.97 -7.06
C ILE A 382 -10.60 1.72 -6.54
N PHE A 383 -11.79 1.33 -6.98
CA PHE A 383 -13.06 1.92 -6.50
C PHE A 383 -13.20 1.79 -4.98
N ARG A 384 -12.96 0.59 -4.43
CA ARG A 384 -13.03 0.34 -2.98
C ARG A 384 -11.95 1.07 -2.20
N MET A 385 -10.73 1.12 -2.72
CA MET A 385 -9.63 1.90 -2.13
C MET A 385 -10.04 3.37 -1.96
N ALA A 386 -10.60 3.99 -3.00
CA ALA A 386 -11.09 5.37 -2.93
C ALA A 386 -12.23 5.55 -1.91
N ALA A 387 -13.15 4.59 -1.82
CA ALA A 387 -14.24 4.62 -0.85
C ALA A 387 -13.72 4.51 0.60
N GLN A 388 -12.81 3.58 0.85
CA GLN A 388 -12.21 3.37 2.16
C GLN A 388 -11.40 4.59 2.60
N GLU A 389 -10.66 5.21 1.67
CA GLU A 389 -9.89 6.42 1.93
C GLU A 389 -10.77 7.58 2.40
N ARG A 390 -11.95 7.78 1.79
CA ARG A 390 -12.93 8.76 2.28
C ARG A 390 -13.38 8.45 3.70
N GLY A 391 -13.58 7.17 4.03
CA GLY A 391 -13.87 6.74 5.39
C GLY A 391 -12.76 7.13 6.38
N PHE A 392 -11.50 6.95 6.00
CA PHE A 392 -10.37 7.37 6.83
C PHE A 392 -10.29 8.89 7.00
N ILE A 393 -10.57 9.66 5.94
CA ILE A 393 -10.60 11.12 5.99
C ILE A 393 -11.73 11.62 6.90
N ALA A 394 -12.95 11.11 6.71
CA ALA A 394 -14.12 11.51 7.48
C ALA A 394 -13.96 11.23 8.99
N ASN A 395 -13.29 10.13 9.32
CA ASN A 395 -13.00 9.75 10.70
C ASN A 395 -11.70 10.35 11.26
N ASN A 396 -11.00 11.17 10.47
CA ASN A 396 -9.66 11.70 10.80
C ASN A 396 -8.68 10.62 11.29
N SER A 397 -8.75 9.43 10.66
CA SER A 397 -8.05 8.23 11.12
C SER A 397 -6.83 7.86 10.25
N LEU A 398 -6.46 8.70 9.28
CA LEU A 398 -5.33 8.43 8.37
C LEU A 398 -4.00 8.17 9.11
N PRO A 399 -3.54 9.02 10.05
CA PRO A 399 -2.27 8.80 10.75
C PRO A 399 -2.21 7.49 11.54
N GLN A 400 -3.34 7.02 12.07
CA GLN A 400 -3.45 5.78 12.84
C GLN A 400 -3.38 4.55 11.92
N ASN A 401 -3.85 4.67 10.68
CA ASN A 401 -3.94 3.57 9.72
C ASN A 401 -2.68 3.47 8.83
N PHE A 402 -1.81 4.49 8.79
CA PHE A 402 -0.64 4.51 7.91
C PHE A 402 0.63 4.99 8.65
N PHE A 403 1.59 4.06 8.80
CA PHE A 403 2.87 4.30 9.50
C PHE A 403 3.60 5.56 9.02
N VAL A 404 3.75 5.76 7.71
CA VAL A 404 4.48 6.90 7.13
C VAL A 404 3.83 8.24 7.52
N LEU A 405 2.51 8.28 7.70
CA LEU A 405 1.79 9.49 8.09
C LEU A 405 2.03 9.83 9.56
N ARG A 406 2.01 8.82 10.44
CA ARG A 406 2.42 8.99 11.84
C ARG A 406 3.87 9.45 11.96
N LEU A 407 4.76 8.86 11.18
CA LEU A 407 6.18 9.21 11.15
C LEU A 407 6.40 10.66 10.71
N THR A 408 5.88 11.03 9.53
CA THR A 408 6.03 12.40 9.00
C THR A 408 5.39 13.46 9.90
N GLY A 409 4.21 13.19 10.44
CA GLY A 409 3.55 14.08 11.40
C GLY A 409 4.38 14.27 12.68
N LYS A 410 5.00 13.20 13.20
CA LYS A 410 5.89 13.28 14.36
C LYS A 410 7.13 14.14 14.06
N LEU A 411 7.82 13.90 12.94
CA LEU A 411 9.00 14.66 12.54
C LEU A 411 8.70 16.16 12.40
N PHE A 412 7.59 16.50 11.76
CA PHE A 412 7.23 17.90 11.50
C PHE A 412 6.78 18.63 12.76
N LYS A 413 6.14 17.93 13.69
CA LYS A 413 5.82 18.48 15.00
C LYS A 413 7.08 18.71 15.84
N GLU A 414 7.95 17.71 15.93
CA GLU A 414 9.16 17.76 16.76
C GLU A 414 10.10 18.91 16.37
N ILE A 415 10.20 19.24 15.08
CA ILE A 415 11.01 20.41 14.67
C ILE A 415 10.35 21.74 15.05
N ASP A 416 9.03 21.87 14.94
CA ASP A 416 8.35 23.11 15.33
C ASP A 416 8.44 23.33 16.83
N ASP A 417 8.32 22.25 17.61
CA ASP A 417 8.58 22.27 19.05
C ASP A 417 10.04 22.70 19.32
N TYR A 418 11.02 22.14 18.60
CA TYR A 418 12.45 22.49 18.73
C TYR A 418 12.76 23.95 18.42
N VAL A 419 12.16 24.55 17.40
CA VAL A 419 12.41 25.97 17.06
C VAL A 419 11.93 26.89 18.19
N ASN A 420 10.83 26.51 18.86
CA ASN A 420 10.24 27.28 19.95
C ASN A 420 10.92 27.01 21.31
N VAL A 421 11.97 26.18 21.37
CA VAL A 421 12.70 25.88 22.61
C VAL A 421 13.43 27.11 23.17
N LEU A 422 13.62 28.15 22.36
CA LEU A 422 14.21 29.43 22.78
C LEU A 422 13.17 30.48 23.18
N ASP A 423 11.89 30.25 22.92
CA ASP A 423 10.77 31.11 23.33
C ASP A 423 10.34 30.79 24.77
#